data_AF-A0A061RIU9-F1
#
_entry.id   AF-A0A061RIU9-F1
#
_cell.length_a   1.000
_cell.length_b   1.000
_cell.length_c   1.000
_cell.angle_alpha   90.00
_cell.angle_beta   90.00
_cell.angle_gamma   90.00
#
_symmetry.space_group_name_H-M   'P 1'
#
loop_
_entity.id
_entity.type
_entity.pdbx_description
1 polymer ?
#
loop_
_entity_poly.entity_id
_entity_poly.type
_entity_poly.pdbx_seq_one_letter_code
_entity_poly.pdbx_strand_id
1 'polypeptide(L)'
;AKDVRRMSTALRRCVSMACSDSAAVRNAAVALIPQLARPEALPCVFQPGDDLSPGARVRESELQLLKELRRLLEAPVAEAQREKAHGSVLACIAQLGAGAGRRETLWMSLVMLVDALGDTSPSMRAAAAELLHSVARLRGVFVSEMVTGQLRVMEYIGRCMQSKPGIVPELARTMGLQVGELARRMLPAVLPRMVISQDMKPLTALAEMLGLPLSDMLVNYGHYTVASILLDGGQEIDEYAARPRAVVAEEHPPRGHLGSWRREAVGR
;
A
#
# COMPACT_ATOMS: atom_id res chain seq x y z
N ALA A 1 6.63 -20.07 2.86
CA ALA A 1 6.47 -21.28 3.69
C ALA A 1 6.96 -21.13 5.14
N LYS A 2 7.96 -20.27 5.45
CA LYS A 2 8.42 -20.01 6.82
C LYS A 2 7.48 -19.12 7.66
N ASP A 3 6.72 -18.20 7.05
CA ASP A 3 5.85 -17.26 7.79
C ASP A 3 4.60 -17.88 8.43
N VAL A 4 4.14 -19.01 7.89
CA VAL A 4 2.92 -19.71 8.34
C VAL A 4 3.15 -20.42 9.69
N ARG A 5 4.39 -20.55 10.18
CA ARG A 5 4.67 -21.21 11.47
C ARG A 5 4.52 -20.31 12.70
N ARG A 6 4.39 -18.99 12.54
CA ARG A 6 4.33 -18.01 13.65
C ARG A 6 2.93 -17.55 14.06
N MET A 7 1.90 -18.03 13.36
CA MET A 7 0.51 -17.68 13.64
C MET A 7 -0.10 -18.67 14.63
N SER A 8 -0.66 -18.21 15.74
CA SER A 8 -1.33 -19.10 16.69
C SER A 8 -2.46 -19.89 15.99
N THR A 9 -2.67 -21.13 16.41
CA THR A 9 -3.74 -22.01 15.92
C THR A 9 -5.12 -21.36 16.08
N ALA A 10 -5.27 -20.49 17.09
CA ALA A 10 -6.47 -19.72 17.34
C ALA A 10 -6.78 -18.71 16.24
N LEU A 11 -5.79 -17.96 15.76
CA LEU A 11 -6.00 -16.99 14.69
C LEU A 11 -6.31 -17.66 13.36
N ARG A 12 -5.63 -18.77 13.04
CA ARG A 12 -5.98 -19.60 11.88
C ARG A 12 -7.42 -20.06 11.92
N ARG A 13 -7.91 -20.49 13.09
CA ARG A 13 -9.31 -20.89 13.26
C ARG A 13 -10.26 -19.71 13.09
N CYS A 14 -9.98 -18.55 13.68
CA CYS A 14 -10.81 -17.36 13.51
C CYS A 14 -10.88 -16.89 12.04
N VAL A 15 -9.74 -16.93 11.35
CA VAL A 15 -9.63 -16.59 9.93
C VAL A 15 -10.37 -17.63 9.07
N SER A 16 -10.30 -18.92 9.40
CA SER A 16 -11.11 -19.95 8.73
C SER A 16 -12.62 -19.85 9.00
N MET A 17 -13.02 -19.34 10.17
CA MET A 17 -14.42 -19.11 10.52
C MET A 17 -15.06 -18.03 9.64
N ALA A 18 -14.29 -17.05 9.16
CA ALA A 18 -14.76 -16.05 8.20
C ALA A 18 -15.17 -16.67 6.85
N CYS A 19 -14.66 -17.87 6.53
CA CYS A 19 -15.03 -18.63 5.33
C CYS A 19 -16.05 -19.75 5.60
N SER A 20 -16.65 -19.81 6.79
CA SER A 20 -17.61 -20.87 7.15
C SER A 20 -18.92 -20.73 6.37
N ASP A 21 -19.62 -21.84 6.12
CA ASP A 21 -20.97 -21.84 5.52
C ASP A 21 -22.02 -21.17 6.41
N SER A 22 -21.85 -21.25 7.74
CA SER A 22 -22.78 -20.67 8.70
C SER A 22 -22.59 -19.16 8.82
N ALA A 23 -23.66 -18.40 8.57
CA ALA A 23 -23.67 -16.95 8.74
C ALA A 23 -23.36 -16.52 10.18
N ALA A 24 -23.84 -17.28 11.17
CA ALA A 24 -23.56 -16.99 12.58
C ALA A 24 -22.06 -17.10 12.89
N VAL A 25 -21.38 -18.10 12.30
CA VAL A 25 -19.94 -18.33 12.49
C VAL A 25 -19.13 -17.22 11.80
N ARG A 26 -19.53 -16.79 10.60
CA ARG A 26 -18.88 -15.67 9.91
C ARG A 26 -19.05 -14.36 10.68
N ASN A 27 -20.26 -14.05 11.15
CA ASN A 27 -20.52 -12.84 11.93
C ASN A 27 -19.75 -12.82 13.25
N ALA A 28 -19.62 -13.96 13.92
CA ALA A 28 -18.78 -14.11 15.09
C ALA A 28 -17.29 -13.85 14.76
N ALA A 29 -16.79 -14.39 13.64
CA ALA A 29 -15.42 -14.13 13.19
C ALA A 29 -15.18 -12.64 12.92
N VAL A 30 -16.10 -11.98 12.23
CA VAL A 30 -16.07 -10.53 11.96
C VAL A 30 -16.03 -9.71 13.24
N ALA A 31 -16.74 -10.13 14.30
CA ALA A 31 -16.71 -9.45 15.59
C ALA A 31 -15.44 -9.74 16.42
N LEU A 32 -14.84 -10.92 16.26
CA LEU A 32 -13.68 -11.38 17.04
C LEU A 32 -12.34 -10.91 16.48
N ILE A 33 -12.16 -10.91 15.16
CA ILE A 33 -10.89 -10.54 14.51
C ILE A 33 -10.38 -9.14 14.93
N PRO A 34 -11.22 -8.10 15.02
CA PRO A 34 -10.79 -6.78 15.49
C PRO A 34 -10.43 -6.75 16.98
N GLN A 35 -11.05 -7.60 17.80
CA GLN A 35 -10.70 -7.73 19.22
C GLN A 35 -9.33 -8.38 19.38
N LEU A 36 -9.02 -9.38 18.53
CA LEU A 36 -7.71 -10.01 18.47
C LEU A 36 -6.63 -9.07 17.91
N ALA A 37 -7.04 -8.08 17.11
CA ALA A 37 -6.17 -7.04 16.57
C ALA A 37 -5.98 -5.83 17.50
N ARG A 38 -6.41 -5.92 18.77
CA ARG A 38 -6.02 -4.93 19.77
C ARG A 38 -4.53 -5.06 20.07
N PRO A 39 -3.82 -3.94 20.30
CA PRO A 39 -2.37 -3.94 20.52
C PRO A 39 -1.94 -4.79 21.73
N GLU A 40 -2.85 -4.99 22.69
CA GLU A 40 -2.66 -5.81 23.88
C GLU A 40 -2.74 -7.32 23.59
N ALA A 41 -3.60 -7.73 22.65
CA ALA A 41 -3.85 -9.13 22.33
C ALA A 41 -2.95 -9.65 21.19
N LEU A 42 -2.55 -8.77 20.26
CA LEU A 42 -1.74 -9.10 19.08
C LEU A 42 -0.43 -9.84 19.38
N PRO A 43 0.40 -9.42 20.37
CA PRO A 43 1.65 -10.10 20.71
C PRO A 43 1.48 -11.49 21.32
N CYS A 44 0.28 -11.82 21.81
CA CYS A 44 -0.05 -13.16 22.31
C CYS A 44 -0.52 -14.09 21.18
N VAL A 45 -1.01 -13.51 20.07
CA VAL A 45 -1.61 -14.21 18.94
C VAL A 45 -0.58 -14.54 17.85
N PHE A 46 0.46 -13.70 17.75
CA PHE A 46 1.64 -13.93 16.92
C PHE A 46 2.85 -14.14 17.83
N GLN A 47 3.80 -14.99 17.43
CA GLN A 47 5.13 -15.03 18.04
C GLN A 47 6.04 -14.08 17.24
N PRO A 48 6.08 -12.78 17.56
CA PRO A 48 7.02 -11.88 16.90
C PRO A 48 8.45 -12.27 17.27
N GLY A 49 9.43 -11.89 16.45
CA GLY A 49 10.84 -12.12 16.80
C GLY A 49 11.21 -11.46 18.13
N ASP A 50 12.02 -12.15 18.95
CA ASP A 50 12.37 -11.73 20.31
C ASP A 50 13.11 -10.37 20.34
N ASP A 51 13.72 -9.97 19.23
CA ASP A 51 14.56 -8.76 19.11
C ASP A 51 13.79 -7.45 18.81
N LEU A 52 12.46 -7.49 18.73
CA LEU A 52 11.67 -6.33 18.31
C LEU A 52 11.10 -5.52 19.49
N SER A 53 11.17 -4.19 19.37
CA SER A 53 10.47 -3.29 20.30
C SER A 53 8.96 -3.61 20.34
N PRO A 54 8.27 -3.43 21.47
CA PRO A 54 6.83 -3.73 21.60
C PRO A 54 5.98 -3.08 20.49
N GLY A 55 6.33 -1.83 20.13
CA GLY A 55 5.69 -1.11 19.02
C GLY A 55 5.98 -1.70 17.64
N ALA A 56 7.16 -2.26 17.39
CA ALA A 56 7.48 -2.94 16.14
C ALA A 56 6.76 -4.30 16.02
N ARG A 57 6.63 -5.04 17.13
CA ARG A 57 5.94 -6.33 17.19
C ARG A 57 4.46 -6.23 16.83
N VAL A 58 3.76 -5.25 17.41
CA VAL A 58 2.35 -5.00 17.08
C VAL A 58 2.19 -4.63 15.60
N ARG A 59 3.12 -3.83 15.04
CA ARG A 59 3.13 -3.47 13.62
C ARG A 59 3.20 -4.71 12.74
N GLU A 60 4.23 -5.54 12.95
CA GLU A 60 4.45 -6.72 12.14
C GLU A 60 3.25 -7.67 12.19
N SER A 61 2.66 -7.82 13.37
CA SER A 61 1.51 -8.69 13.61
C SER A 61 0.23 -8.19 12.93
N GLU A 62 -0.06 -6.87 12.97
CA GLU A 62 -1.17 -6.26 12.21
C GLU A 62 -1.00 -6.47 10.70
N LEU A 63 0.21 -6.22 10.20
CA LEU A 63 0.55 -6.42 8.78
C LEU A 63 0.39 -7.88 8.38
N GLN A 64 0.82 -8.81 9.24
CA GLN A 64 0.72 -10.25 8.98
C GLN A 64 -0.73 -10.71 8.95
N LEU A 65 -1.58 -10.20 9.86
CA LEU A 65 -3.02 -10.47 9.83
C LEU A 65 -3.67 -9.98 8.53
N LEU A 66 -3.36 -8.76 8.09
CA LEU A 66 -3.86 -8.23 6.82
C LEU A 66 -3.39 -9.06 5.61
N LYS A 67 -2.13 -9.51 5.61
CA LYS A 67 -1.60 -10.39 4.55
C LYS A 67 -2.35 -11.71 4.48
N GLU A 68 -2.68 -12.32 5.63
CA GLU A 68 -3.43 -13.58 5.66
C GLU A 68 -4.89 -13.38 5.21
N LEU A 69 -5.55 -12.30 5.60
CA LEU A 69 -6.90 -11.97 5.10
C LEU A 69 -6.90 -11.72 3.60
N ARG A 70 -5.89 -11.01 3.08
CA ARG A 70 -5.71 -10.86 1.64
C ARG A 70 -5.52 -12.21 0.94
N ARG A 71 -4.72 -13.11 1.51
CA ARG A 71 -4.51 -14.46 0.97
C ARG A 71 -5.81 -15.24 0.85
N LEU A 72 -6.75 -15.04 1.78
CA LEU A 72 -8.08 -15.66 1.69
C LEU A 72 -8.92 -15.09 0.56
N LEU A 73 -8.83 -13.79 0.27
CA LEU A 73 -9.53 -13.19 -0.88
C LEU A 73 -9.00 -13.71 -2.22
N GLU A 74 -7.71 -14.06 -2.27
CA GLU A 74 -7.05 -14.61 -3.46
C GLU A 74 -7.20 -16.14 -3.58
N ALA A 75 -7.70 -16.82 -2.55
CA ALA A 75 -7.83 -18.28 -2.54
C ALA A 75 -8.98 -18.76 -3.46
N PRO A 76 -8.83 -19.90 -4.15
CA PRO A 76 -9.92 -20.48 -4.94
C PRO A 76 -11.02 -21.00 -4.01
N VAL A 77 -12.14 -20.27 -3.96
CA VAL A 77 -13.36 -20.67 -3.27
C VAL A 77 -14.42 -21.00 -4.32
N ALA A 78 -15.27 -22.01 -4.06
CA ALA A 78 -16.41 -22.32 -4.91
C ALA A 78 -17.29 -21.08 -5.11
N GLU A 79 -17.75 -20.82 -6.34
CA GLU A 79 -18.46 -19.57 -6.68
C GLU A 79 -19.65 -19.28 -5.76
N ALA A 80 -20.40 -20.33 -5.38
CA ALA A 80 -21.55 -20.22 -4.48
C ALA A 80 -21.20 -19.74 -3.05
N GLN A 81 -19.97 -19.96 -2.60
CA GLN A 81 -19.45 -19.56 -1.29
C GLN A 81 -18.60 -18.28 -1.37
N ARG A 82 -18.08 -17.96 -2.56
CA ARG A 82 -17.16 -16.85 -2.79
C ARG A 82 -17.72 -15.52 -2.30
N GLU A 83 -18.94 -15.18 -2.69
CA GLU A 83 -19.56 -13.89 -2.33
C GLU A 83 -19.72 -13.74 -0.80
N LYS A 84 -20.17 -14.80 -0.12
CA LYS A 84 -20.42 -14.78 1.33
C LYS A 84 -19.12 -14.79 2.14
N ALA A 85 -18.16 -15.61 1.74
CA ALA A 85 -16.86 -15.71 2.40
C ALA A 85 -16.04 -14.43 2.17
N HIS A 86 -15.97 -13.94 0.92
CA HIS A 86 -15.21 -12.74 0.59
C HIS A 86 -15.82 -11.49 1.23
N GLY A 87 -17.16 -11.37 1.25
CA GLY A 87 -17.82 -10.27 1.96
C GLY A 87 -17.49 -10.25 3.46
N SER A 88 -17.43 -11.42 4.10
CA SER A 88 -17.07 -11.53 5.52
C SER A 88 -15.59 -11.21 5.78
N VAL A 89 -14.70 -11.64 4.88
CA VAL A 89 -13.27 -11.30 4.95
C VAL A 89 -13.05 -9.80 4.72
N LEU A 90 -13.75 -9.17 3.77
CA LEU A 90 -13.73 -7.72 3.57
C LEU A 90 -14.24 -6.97 4.80
N ALA A 91 -15.30 -7.47 5.45
CA ALA A 91 -15.79 -6.88 6.70
C ALA A 91 -14.74 -6.95 7.81
N CYS A 92 -13.97 -8.04 7.91
CA CYS A 92 -12.84 -8.13 8.83
C CYS A 92 -11.77 -7.07 8.50
N ILE A 93 -11.38 -6.95 7.23
CA ILE A 93 -10.40 -5.94 6.78
C ILE A 93 -10.88 -4.53 7.09
N ALA A 94 -12.16 -4.22 6.86
CA ALA A 94 -12.76 -2.93 7.16
C ALA A 94 -12.65 -2.62 8.66
N GLN A 95 -13.05 -3.55 9.53
CA GLN A 95 -12.99 -3.32 10.97
C GLN A 95 -11.55 -3.19 11.49
N LEU A 96 -10.60 -3.93 10.90
CA LEU A 96 -9.16 -3.74 11.19
C LEU A 96 -8.68 -2.36 10.76
N GLY A 97 -9.03 -1.90 9.56
CA GLY A 97 -8.68 -0.56 9.08
C GLY A 97 -9.31 0.56 9.92
N ALA A 98 -10.56 0.37 10.37
CA ALA A 98 -11.25 1.32 11.24
C ALA A 98 -10.57 1.45 12.60
N GLY A 99 -10.24 0.32 13.23
CA GLY A 99 -9.56 0.27 14.53
C GLY A 99 -8.05 0.52 14.47
N ALA A 100 -7.46 0.63 13.28
CA ALA A 100 -6.03 0.83 13.12
C ALA A 100 -5.57 2.16 13.72
N GLY A 101 -4.68 2.07 14.71
CA GLY A 101 -3.93 3.22 15.22
C GLY A 101 -2.84 3.69 14.25
N ARG A 102 -2.52 2.90 13.22
CA ARG A 102 -1.40 3.14 12.29
C ARG A 102 -1.87 3.46 10.89
N ARG A 103 -1.13 4.36 10.23
CA ARG A 103 -1.39 4.79 8.85
C ARG A 103 -1.25 3.62 7.87
N GLU A 104 -0.32 2.69 8.11
CA GLU A 104 -0.03 1.58 7.19
C GLU A 104 -1.16 0.57 7.08
N THR A 105 -1.63 0.11 8.23
CA THR A 105 -2.76 -0.82 8.36
C THR A 105 -4.01 -0.21 7.72
N LEU A 106 -4.24 1.09 7.93
CA LEU A 106 -5.33 1.82 7.28
C LEU A 106 -5.22 1.82 5.75
N TRP A 107 -4.11 2.30 5.17
CA TRP A 107 -4.05 2.44 3.71
C TRP A 107 -4.10 1.09 2.99
N MET A 108 -3.54 0.00 3.53
CA MET A 108 -3.67 -1.31 2.90
C MET A 108 -5.09 -1.85 2.98
N SER A 109 -5.78 -1.63 4.10
CA SER A 109 -7.20 -2.00 4.24
C SER A 109 -8.04 -1.25 3.22
N LEU A 110 -7.77 0.05 3.03
CA LEU A 110 -8.43 0.87 2.01
C LEU A 110 -8.12 0.37 0.60
N VAL A 111 -6.88 -0.01 0.29
CA VAL A 111 -6.53 -0.61 -1.01
C VAL A 111 -7.36 -1.85 -1.29
N MET A 112 -7.51 -2.75 -0.31
CA MET A 112 -8.30 -3.98 -0.48
C MET A 112 -9.80 -3.70 -0.66
N LEU A 113 -10.36 -2.74 0.09
CA LEU A 113 -11.76 -2.33 -0.05
C LEU A 113 -12.01 -1.65 -1.41
N VAL A 114 -11.11 -0.77 -1.83
CA VAL A 114 -11.19 -0.09 -3.13
C VAL A 114 -11.02 -1.09 -4.27
N ASP A 115 -10.13 -2.08 -4.15
CA ASP A 115 -9.99 -3.14 -5.15
C ASP A 115 -11.29 -3.93 -5.37
N ALA A 116 -12.05 -4.15 -4.29
CA ALA A 116 -13.35 -4.82 -4.33
C ALA A 116 -14.46 -3.96 -4.98
N LEU A 117 -14.31 -2.64 -5.04
CA LEU A 117 -15.21 -1.77 -5.84
C LEU A 117 -15.05 -2.03 -7.35
N GLY A 118 -13.91 -2.56 -7.79
CA GLY A 118 -13.68 -2.96 -9.17
C GLY A 118 -14.05 -4.43 -9.47
N ASP A 119 -14.72 -5.12 -8.55
CA ASP A 119 -15.13 -6.53 -8.74
C ASP A 119 -16.28 -6.67 -9.76
N THR A 120 -16.34 -7.81 -10.44
CA THR A 120 -17.41 -8.09 -11.42
C THR A 120 -18.77 -8.29 -10.73
N SER A 121 -18.79 -8.80 -9.51
CA SER A 121 -20.01 -9.01 -8.72
C SER A 121 -20.58 -7.69 -8.17
N PRO A 122 -21.83 -7.31 -8.54
CA PRO A 122 -22.48 -6.11 -8.02
C PRO A 122 -22.62 -6.10 -6.50
N SER A 123 -22.92 -7.25 -5.91
CA SER A 123 -23.04 -7.38 -4.45
C SER A 123 -21.72 -7.10 -3.74
N MET A 124 -20.60 -7.55 -4.31
CA MET A 124 -19.27 -7.29 -3.75
C MET A 124 -18.92 -5.80 -3.81
N ARG A 125 -19.27 -5.13 -4.91
CA ARG A 125 -19.10 -3.67 -5.04
C ARG A 125 -19.94 -2.91 -4.01
N ALA A 126 -21.21 -3.29 -3.86
CA ALA A 126 -22.10 -2.68 -2.87
C ALA A 126 -21.58 -2.89 -1.43
N ALA A 127 -21.17 -4.10 -1.09
CA ALA A 127 -20.59 -4.41 0.21
C ALA A 127 -19.32 -3.61 0.48
N ALA A 128 -18.42 -3.49 -0.51
CA ALA A 128 -17.21 -2.68 -0.38
C ALA A 128 -17.51 -1.19 -0.14
N ALA A 129 -18.49 -0.63 -0.86
CA ALA A 129 -18.93 0.75 -0.67
C ALA A 129 -19.50 0.98 0.74
N GLU A 130 -20.39 0.10 1.21
CA GLU A 130 -20.94 0.16 2.58
C GLU A 130 -19.85 0.06 3.65
N LEU A 131 -18.88 -0.84 3.46
CA LEU A 131 -17.75 -1.00 4.36
C LEU A 131 -16.88 0.25 4.38
N LEU A 132 -16.60 0.90 3.25
CA LEU A 132 -15.87 2.17 3.20
C LEU A 132 -16.58 3.26 4.00
N HIS A 133 -17.91 3.40 3.85
CA HIS A 133 -18.70 4.32 4.67
C HIS A 133 -18.65 3.96 6.16
N SER A 134 -18.71 2.67 6.50
CA SER A 134 -18.63 2.21 7.88
C SER A 134 -17.28 2.55 8.52
N VAL A 135 -16.17 2.33 7.81
CA VAL A 135 -14.82 2.71 8.26
C VAL A 135 -14.73 4.22 8.46
N ALA A 136 -15.17 5.00 7.48
CA ALA A 136 -15.15 6.46 7.55
C ALA A 136 -15.94 6.99 8.76
N ARG A 137 -17.15 6.45 8.97
CA ARG A 137 -18.01 6.77 10.12
C ARG A 137 -17.34 6.44 11.45
N LEU A 138 -16.72 5.27 11.59
CA LEU A 138 -16.01 4.86 12.81
C LEU A 138 -14.80 5.76 13.10
N ARG A 139 -14.18 6.33 12.06
CA ARG A 139 -13.06 7.26 12.19
C ARG A 139 -13.48 8.73 12.27
N GLY A 140 -14.78 9.03 12.16
CA GLY A 140 -15.31 10.39 12.22
C GLY A 140 -14.89 11.28 11.03
N VAL A 141 -14.63 10.70 9.86
CA VAL A 141 -14.19 11.42 8.65
C VAL A 141 -15.09 11.07 7.47
N PHE A 142 -15.05 11.89 6.41
CA PHE A 142 -15.72 11.54 5.17
C PHE A 142 -14.92 10.50 4.37
N VAL A 143 -15.60 9.63 3.62
CA VAL A 143 -14.93 8.66 2.72
C VAL A 143 -14.02 9.39 1.75
N SER A 144 -14.45 10.57 1.28
CA SER A 144 -13.69 11.37 0.34
C SER A 144 -12.31 11.76 0.91
N GLU A 145 -12.30 12.35 2.10
CA GLU A 145 -11.09 12.75 2.83
C GLU A 145 -10.21 11.56 3.19
N MET A 146 -10.82 10.46 3.66
CA MET A 146 -10.12 9.25 4.06
C MET A 146 -9.35 8.63 2.90
N VAL A 147 -9.96 8.56 1.71
CA VAL A 147 -9.36 7.95 0.52
C VAL A 147 -8.38 8.93 -0.15
N THR A 148 -8.75 10.21 -0.33
CA THR A 148 -7.86 11.23 -0.96
C THR A 148 -6.67 11.61 -0.10
N GLY A 149 -6.77 11.49 1.22
CA GLY A 149 -5.66 11.73 2.14
C GLY A 149 -4.54 10.67 2.07
N GLN A 150 -4.77 9.56 1.36
CA GLN A 150 -3.79 8.49 1.17
C GLN A 150 -3.33 8.43 -0.29
N LEU A 151 -2.26 9.15 -0.63
CA LEU A 151 -1.69 9.17 -1.99
C LEU A 151 -1.41 7.76 -2.54
N ARG A 152 -0.99 6.82 -1.69
CA ARG A 152 -0.78 5.41 -2.08
C ARG A 152 -2.04 4.69 -2.56
N VAL A 153 -3.20 5.04 -2.00
CA VAL A 153 -4.49 4.50 -2.45
C VAL A 153 -4.82 5.07 -3.83
N MET A 154 -4.58 6.36 -4.05
CA MET A 154 -4.77 6.99 -5.36
C MET A 154 -3.84 6.43 -6.43
N GLU A 155 -2.57 6.25 -6.12
CA GLU A 155 -1.60 5.59 -6.99
C GLU A 155 -2.03 4.15 -7.34
N TYR A 156 -2.56 3.41 -6.36
CA TYR A 156 -3.11 2.08 -6.60
C TYR A 156 -4.29 2.12 -7.57
N ILE A 157 -5.27 2.99 -7.33
CA ILE A 157 -6.43 3.16 -8.22
C ILE A 157 -5.96 3.45 -9.64
N GLY A 158 -5.01 4.38 -9.80
CA GLY A 158 -4.41 4.72 -11.09
C GLY A 158 -3.90 3.50 -11.86
N ARG A 159 -3.16 2.61 -11.20
CA ARG A 159 -2.66 1.37 -11.83
C ARG A 159 -3.78 0.38 -12.20
N CYS A 160 -4.87 0.38 -11.46
CA CYS A 160 -5.99 -0.52 -11.67
C CYS A 160 -7.02 -0.02 -12.69
N MET A 161 -6.96 1.23 -13.15
CA MET A 161 -8.00 1.80 -14.04
C MET A 161 -8.16 1.02 -15.34
N GLN A 162 -7.07 0.44 -15.87
CA GLN A 162 -7.14 -0.37 -17.09
C GLN A 162 -7.72 -1.75 -16.86
N SER A 163 -7.29 -2.43 -15.80
CA SER A 163 -7.73 -3.81 -15.52
C SER A 163 -9.12 -3.85 -14.91
N LYS A 164 -9.53 -2.78 -14.23
CA LYS A 164 -10.81 -2.63 -13.52
C LYS A 164 -11.41 -1.25 -13.80
N PRO A 165 -11.93 -0.98 -15.01
CA PRO A 165 -12.44 0.35 -15.39
C PRO A 165 -13.63 0.81 -14.53
N GLY A 166 -14.35 -0.11 -13.89
CA GLY A 166 -15.45 0.20 -12.97
C GLY A 166 -15.01 0.82 -11.63
N ILE A 167 -13.72 0.74 -11.27
CA ILE A 167 -13.24 1.15 -9.94
C ILE A 167 -13.40 2.65 -9.68
N VAL A 168 -13.09 3.49 -10.68
CA VAL A 168 -13.15 4.96 -10.52
C VAL A 168 -14.60 5.45 -10.48
N PRO A 169 -15.51 5.02 -11.38
CA PRO A 169 -16.92 5.38 -11.29
C PRO A 169 -17.56 4.95 -9.96
N GLU A 170 -17.30 3.73 -9.48
CA GLU A 170 -17.88 3.22 -8.23
C GLU A 170 -17.34 3.95 -7.01
N LEU A 171 -16.05 4.25 -6.99
CA LEU A 171 -15.45 5.04 -5.92
C LEU A 171 -15.98 6.48 -5.93
N ALA A 172 -16.13 7.11 -7.09
CA ALA A 172 -16.72 8.44 -7.21
C ALA A 172 -18.14 8.46 -6.66
N ARG A 173 -18.97 7.46 -7.02
CA ARG A 173 -20.32 7.28 -6.44
C ARG A 173 -20.29 7.13 -4.92
N THR A 174 -19.40 6.29 -4.40
CA THR A 174 -19.24 6.06 -2.95
C THR A 174 -18.82 7.33 -2.22
N MET A 175 -18.02 8.19 -2.85
CA MET A 175 -17.59 9.46 -2.28
C MET A 175 -18.61 10.60 -2.49
N GLY A 176 -19.67 10.39 -3.27
CA GLY A 176 -20.61 11.43 -3.67
C GLY A 176 -20.00 12.48 -4.60
N LEU A 177 -18.98 12.11 -5.38
CA LEU A 177 -18.26 13.00 -6.29
C LEU A 177 -18.56 12.68 -7.75
N GLN A 178 -18.33 13.64 -8.63
CA GLN A 178 -18.29 13.39 -10.07
C GLN A 178 -17.00 12.68 -10.46
N VAL A 179 -17.03 11.81 -11.47
CA VAL A 179 -15.85 11.06 -11.95
C VAL A 179 -14.69 11.99 -12.29
N GLY A 180 -14.96 13.08 -13.02
CA GLY A 180 -13.94 14.07 -13.35
C GLY A 180 -13.39 14.83 -12.14
N GLU A 181 -14.17 14.98 -11.07
CA GLU A 181 -13.68 15.56 -9.82
C GLU A 181 -12.73 14.62 -9.09
N LEU A 182 -13.07 13.33 -9.00
CA LEU A 182 -12.17 12.31 -8.45
C LEU A 182 -10.89 12.20 -9.28
N ALA A 183 -10.99 12.18 -10.62
CA ALA A 183 -9.85 12.16 -11.52
C ALA A 183 -8.92 13.36 -11.27
N ARG A 184 -9.46 14.57 -11.06
CA ARG A 184 -8.65 15.75 -10.69
C ARG A 184 -7.91 15.55 -9.37
N ARG A 185 -8.57 14.99 -8.35
CA ARG A 185 -7.97 14.71 -7.04
C ARG A 185 -6.91 13.61 -7.09
N MET A 186 -6.95 12.73 -8.09
CA MET A 186 -5.96 11.67 -8.30
C MET A 186 -4.67 12.16 -8.95
N LEU A 187 -4.72 13.25 -9.74
CA LEU A 187 -3.58 13.77 -10.51
C LEU A 187 -2.28 13.89 -9.71
N PRO A 188 -2.24 14.46 -8.48
CA PRO A 188 -0.99 14.65 -7.75
C PRO A 188 -0.26 13.34 -7.42
N ALA A 189 -1.01 12.24 -7.23
CA ALA A 189 -0.45 10.93 -6.90
C ALA A 189 -0.18 10.08 -8.15
N VAL A 190 -1.09 10.14 -9.11
CA VAL A 190 -1.15 9.22 -10.25
C VAL A 190 -0.30 9.70 -11.42
N LEU A 191 -0.35 11.00 -11.72
CA LEU A 191 0.31 11.56 -12.89
C LEU A 191 1.84 11.40 -12.85
N PRO A 192 2.54 11.74 -11.74
CA PRO A 192 4.00 11.61 -11.71
C PRO A 192 4.45 10.18 -11.95
N ARG A 193 3.81 9.22 -11.28
CA ARG A 193 4.15 7.80 -11.36
C ARG A 193 3.97 7.27 -12.78
N MET A 194 2.86 7.61 -13.43
CA MET A 194 2.58 7.13 -14.80
C MET A 194 3.48 7.75 -15.85
N VAL A 195 3.81 9.04 -15.71
CA VAL A 195 4.75 9.71 -16.63
C VAL A 195 6.15 9.11 -16.48
N ILE A 196 6.61 8.88 -15.25
CA ILE A 196 7.91 8.25 -14.98
C ILE A 196 7.94 6.81 -15.51
N SER A 197 6.88 6.04 -15.32
CA SER A 197 6.79 4.66 -15.84
C SER A 197 6.51 4.58 -17.34
N GLN A 198 6.33 5.73 -18.02
CA GLN A 198 5.96 5.82 -19.43
C GLN A 198 4.73 4.98 -19.81
N ASP A 199 3.81 4.78 -18.86
CA ASP A 199 2.60 4.01 -19.12
C ASP A 199 1.55 4.95 -19.72
N MET A 200 1.36 4.86 -21.04
CA MET A 200 0.48 5.76 -21.79
C MET A 200 -0.99 5.40 -21.65
N LYS A 201 -1.32 4.12 -21.47
CA LYS A 201 -2.72 3.66 -21.43
C LYS A 201 -3.53 4.25 -20.25
N PRO A 202 -3.05 4.26 -19.01
CA PRO A 202 -3.79 4.82 -17.89
C PRO A 202 -3.71 6.36 -17.87
N LEU A 203 -2.70 6.97 -18.50
CA LEU A 203 -2.67 8.42 -18.76
C LEU A 203 -3.79 8.84 -19.70
N THR A 204 -4.00 8.10 -20.80
CA THR A 204 -5.12 8.37 -21.72
C THR A 204 -6.46 8.19 -21.00
N ALA A 205 -6.64 7.10 -20.23
CA ALA A 205 -7.86 6.89 -19.45
C ALA A 205 -8.11 8.03 -18.44
N LEU A 206 -7.05 8.53 -17.79
CA LEU A 206 -7.15 9.66 -16.86
C LEU A 206 -7.56 10.95 -17.58
N ALA A 207 -7.00 11.21 -18.76
CA ALA A 207 -7.34 12.37 -19.59
C ALA A 207 -8.81 12.31 -20.08
N GLU A 208 -9.26 11.13 -20.51
CA GLU A 208 -10.65 10.88 -20.91
C GLU A 208 -11.64 11.16 -19.76
N MET A 209 -11.33 10.69 -18.54
CA MET A 209 -12.17 10.97 -17.36
C MET A 209 -12.21 12.45 -16.99
N LEU A 210 -11.17 13.21 -17.33
CA LEU A 210 -11.11 14.67 -17.14
C LEU A 210 -11.82 15.43 -18.27
N GLY A 211 -12.13 14.77 -19.38
CA GLY A 211 -12.68 15.40 -20.59
C GLY A 211 -11.68 16.31 -21.30
N LEU A 212 -10.38 16.00 -21.21
CA LEU A 212 -9.30 16.80 -21.78
C LEU A 212 -8.45 15.98 -22.76
N PRO A 213 -7.87 16.61 -23.80
CA PRO A 213 -6.78 16.00 -24.56
C PRO A 213 -5.60 15.67 -23.63
N LEU A 214 -4.89 14.57 -23.93
CA LEU A 214 -3.73 14.16 -23.14
C LEU A 214 -2.63 15.24 -23.10
N SER A 215 -2.40 15.92 -24.23
CA SER A 215 -1.46 17.06 -24.32
C SER A 215 -1.81 18.15 -23.30
N ASP A 216 -3.08 18.52 -23.23
CA ASP A 216 -3.55 19.62 -22.40
C ASP A 216 -3.50 19.22 -20.93
N MET A 217 -3.81 17.97 -20.60
CA MET A 217 -3.62 17.43 -19.25
C MET A 217 -2.14 17.52 -18.83
N LEU A 218 -1.20 17.10 -19.69
CA LEU A 218 0.23 17.13 -19.38
C LEU A 218 0.77 18.54 -19.24
N VAL A 219 0.33 19.49 -20.07
CA VAL A 219 0.75 20.89 -19.98
C VAL A 219 0.17 21.56 -18.72
N ASN A 220 -1.13 21.36 -18.45
CA ASN A 220 -1.80 22.03 -17.33
C ASN A 220 -1.44 21.43 -15.96
N TYR A 221 -1.18 20.12 -15.90
CA TYR A 221 -0.95 19.40 -14.64
C TYR A 221 0.46 18.82 -14.51
N GLY A 222 1.33 18.98 -15.51
CA GLY A 222 2.71 18.44 -15.50
C GLY A 222 3.57 18.97 -14.35
N HIS A 223 3.20 20.10 -13.74
CA HIS A 223 3.84 20.62 -12.54
C HIS A 223 3.84 19.61 -11.38
N TYR A 224 2.85 18.72 -11.27
CA TYR A 224 2.88 17.63 -10.27
C TYR A 224 4.05 16.66 -10.51
N THR A 225 4.30 16.30 -11.78
CA THR A 225 5.39 15.42 -12.15
C THR A 225 6.73 16.08 -11.88
N VAL A 226 6.90 17.34 -12.28
CA VAL A 226 8.14 18.10 -12.03
C VAL A 226 8.40 18.21 -10.53
N ALA A 227 7.39 18.57 -9.74
CA ALA A 227 7.51 18.65 -8.28
C ALA A 227 7.90 17.30 -7.66
N SER A 228 7.28 16.20 -8.09
CA SER A 228 7.62 14.85 -7.60
C SER A 228 9.07 14.48 -7.90
N ILE A 229 9.55 14.73 -9.13
CA ILE A 229 10.92 14.40 -9.53
C ILE A 229 11.93 15.25 -8.73
N LEU A 230 11.65 16.54 -8.53
CA LEU A 230 12.52 17.42 -7.75
C LEU A 230 12.58 17.01 -6.27
N LEU A 231 11.45 16.58 -5.70
CA LEU A 231 11.41 16.09 -4.32
C LEU A 231 12.16 14.77 -4.18
N ASP A 232 11.91 13.81 -5.07
CA ASP A 232 12.58 12.50 -5.05
C ASP A 232 14.09 12.66 -5.28
N GLY A 233 14.51 13.47 -6.26
CA GLY A 233 15.92 13.76 -6.53
C GLY A 233 16.61 14.57 -5.42
N GLY A 234 15.88 15.43 -4.71
CA GLY A 234 16.40 16.13 -3.54
C GLY A 234 16.69 15.19 -2.37
N GLN A 235 15.84 14.18 -2.14
CA GLN A 235 16.08 13.18 -1.09
C GLN A 235 17.30 12.31 -1.37
N GLU A 236 17.59 11.97 -2.64
CA GLU A 236 18.81 11.24 -2.99
C GLU A 236 20.09 12.06 -2.74
N ILE A 237 20.04 13.37 -2.97
CA ILE A 237 21.16 14.29 -2.69
C ILE A 237 21.39 14.41 -1.18
N ASP A 238 20.31 14.56 -0.39
CA ASP A 238 20.40 14.63 1.07
C ASP A 238 20.91 13.31 1.68
N GLU A 239 20.47 12.16 1.16
CA GLU A 239 20.97 10.85 1.58
C GLU A 239 22.46 10.66 1.22
N TYR A 240 22.90 11.17 0.07
CA TYR A 240 24.31 11.18 -0.32
C TYR A 240 25.16 12.12 0.57
N ALA A 241 24.63 13.30 0.92
CA ALA A 241 25.30 14.26 1.78
C ALA A 241 25.37 13.80 3.25
N ALA A 242 24.39 13.00 3.70
CA ALA A 242 24.32 12.44 5.05
C ALA A 242 25.19 11.18 5.24
N ARG A 243 25.75 10.60 4.17
CA ARG A 243 26.72 9.51 4.31
C ARG A 243 28.01 10.06 4.94
N PRO A 244 28.46 9.54 6.10
CA PRO A 244 29.75 9.92 6.62
C PRO A 244 30.80 9.58 5.57
N ARG A 245 31.51 10.59 5.07
CA ARG A 245 32.67 10.38 4.20
C ARG A 245 33.60 9.44 4.95
N ALA A 246 33.74 8.21 4.44
CA ALA A 246 34.82 7.35 4.87
C ALA A 246 36.10 8.16 4.67
N VAL A 247 36.76 8.51 5.77
CA VAL A 247 38.09 9.08 5.74
C VAL A 247 38.93 8.01 5.04
N VAL A 248 39.23 8.25 3.77
CA VAL A 248 40.20 7.43 3.04
C VAL A 248 41.47 7.62 3.83
N ALA A 249 41.84 6.61 4.61
CA ALA A 249 43.16 6.55 5.21
C ALA A 249 44.14 6.63 4.05
N GLU A 250 44.90 7.72 3.98
CA GLU A 250 46.05 7.82 3.09
C GLU A 250 47.00 6.68 3.46
N GLU A 251 46.92 5.56 2.74
CA GLU A 251 47.97 4.56 2.71
C GLU A 251 49.21 5.24 2.13
N HIS A 252 50.11 5.67 3.02
CA HIS A 252 51.47 6.04 2.68
C HIS A 252 52.12 4.87 1.92
N PRO A 253 52.69 5.09 0.73
CA PRO A 253 53.44 4.04 0.05
C PRO A 253 54.68 3.67 0.90
N PRO A 254 55.08 2.38 0.92
CA PRO A 254 56.21 1.95 1.73
C PRO A 254 57.50 2.62 1.24
N ARG A 255 58.22 3.24 2.19
CA ARG A 255 59.53 3.86 1.98
C ARG A 255 60.51 2.79 1.48
N GLY A 256 60.81 2.83 0.18
CA GLY A 256 61.90 2.08 -0.42
C GLY A 256 63.25 2.54 0.12
N HIS A 257 64.05 1.58 0.58
CA HIS A 257 65.42 1.78 1.03
C HIS A 257 66.29 2.42 -0.07
N LEU A 258 67.00 3.47 0.32
CA LEU A 258 68.13 4.05 -0.40
C LEU A 258 69.22 2.99 -0.61
N GLY A 259 69.43 2.59 -1.86
CA GLY A 259 70.59 1.84 -2.34
C GLY A 259 71.21 2.57 -3.52
N SER A 260 72.36 3.19 -3.27
CA SER A 260 73.19 3.95 -4.19
C SER A 260 73.42 3.31 -5.57
N TRP A 261 73.29 4.08 -6.66
CA TRP A 261 74.24 4.01 -7.77
C TRP A 261 74.57 5.41 -8.30
N ARG A 262 75.88 5.62 -8.40
CA ARG A 262 76.62 6.82 -8.80
C ARG A 262 76.34 7.26 -10.25
N ARG A 263 76.47 8.57 -10.43
CA ARG A 263 76.99 9.32 -11.59
C ARG A 263 77.72 8.49 -12.67
N GLU A 264 77.29 8.70 -13.92
CA GLU A 264 78.10 8.90 -15.14
C GLU A 264 77.17 9.72 -16.08
N ALA A 265 77.34 11.03 -16.26
CA ALA A 265 78.34 11.74 -17.05
C ALA A 265 78.27 11.43 -18.57
N VAL A 266 77.73 12.42 -19.30
CA VAL A 266 78.20 12.93 -20.60
C VAL A 266 78.08 12.01 -21.84
N GLY A 267 77.10 12.35 -22.68
CA GLY A 267 77.33 12.74 -24.07
C GLY A 267 77.44 11.64 -25.14
N ARG A 268 76.35 11.40 -25.87
CA ARG A 268 76.10 11.83 -27.27
C ARG A 268 74.80 11.23 -27.77
#